data_AF-A0A9Q0LGQ5-F1
#
_entry.id   AF-A0A9Q0LGQ5-F1
#
_cell.length_a   1.000
_cell.length_b   1.000
_cell.length_c   1.000
_cell.angle_alpha   90.00
_cell.angle_beta   90.00
_cell.angle_gamma   90.00
#
_symmetry.space_group_name_H-M   'P 1'
#
loop_
_entity.id
_entity.type
_entity.pdbx_description
1 polymer ?
#
loop_
_entity_poly.entity_id
_entity_poly.type
_entity_poly.pdbx_seq_one_letter_code
_entity_poly.pdbx_strand_id
1 'polypeptide(L)'
;MFDFLLVLDFEATCGGPCKGRLVEIIEMPTLILNTKTLKIEDTFHSYIRPEIFPRLTKFCENLTGIEQEIVDKSPVFIQVLFCFEKWLISHNLIDSQRKKIGNWTFITCGNSDLQTLLTYQLVNSRMIQRPDYFNDWIDLQKVFSQFYKSDKPGLMNMLNHLNFVFRGTLHSGIDDAQNTARIVVKMIQDGAIFDETFLVYWKTNRLWREYLYQEKKNYQKSNPNLKENQAIQTLLNISFSDESSSESEPEDIFNEDILEDKIKKYHLLIDHDFNPNKNINYRTNKINRNKTNQNSNQNSNQNQNQKNQKNQNQKNQKNQKRNNQGKKKKSSFQRTKVLFRIDPSSDEDDYDYDSNYVGYK
;
A
#
# COMPACT_ATOMS: atom_id res chain seq x y z
N MET A 1 -19.48 -3.16 -7.24
CA MET A 1 -18.11 -3.45 -7.73
C MET A 1 -17.32 -2.16 -7.70
N PHE A 2 -16.14 -2.14 -7.08
CA PHE A 2 -15.21 -1.01 -7.15
C PHE A 2 -14.61 -0.90 -8.57
N ASP A 3 -14.30 0.31 -9.04
CA ASP A 3 -13.66 0.52 -10.34
C ASP A 3 -12.17 0.15 -10.29
N PHE A 4 -11.52 0.39 -9.16
CA PHE A 4 -10.13 -0.01 -8.89
C PHE A 4 -10.00 -0.74 -7.56
N LEU A 5 -9.11 -1.72 -7.52
CA LEU A 5 -8.68 -2.39 -6.30
C LEU A 5 -7.19 -2.12 -6.10
N LEU A 6 -6.82 -1.59 -4.94
CA LEU A 6 -5.43 -1.37 -4.56
C LEU A 6 -4.93 -2.61 -3.82
N VAL A 7 -4.23 -3.49 -4.52
CA VAL A 7 -3.73 -4.75 -3.97
C VAL A 7 -2.47 -4.46 -3.15
N LEU A 8 -2.53 -4.70 -1.84
CA LEU A 8 -1.48 -4.34 -0.89
C LEU A 8 -1.08 -5.56 -0.05
N ASP A 9 0.21 -5.69 0.24
CA ASP A 9 0.77 -6.74 1.09
C ASP A 9 2.01 -6.21 1.80
N PHE A 10 1.99 -6.04 3.12
CA PHE A 10 3.16 -5.57 3.85
C PHE A 10 4.07 -6.73 4.23
N GLU A 11 5.37 -6.46 4.17
CA GLU A 11 6.35 -7.21 4.96
C GLU A 11 6.78 -6.38 6.17
N ALA A 12 7.10 -7.08 7.25
CA ALA A 12 7.42 -6.45 8.53
C ALA A 12 8.58 -7.16 9.25
N THR A 13 9.24 -6.44 10.16
CA THR A 13 10.25 -7.02 11.04
C THR A 13 9.65 -8.19 11.83
N CYS A 14 10.34 -9.32 11.88
CA CYS A 14 9.84 -10.50 12.60
C CYS A 14 10.97 -11.29 13.29
N GLY A 15 10.57 -12.17 14.21
CA GLY A 15 11.49 -12.99 15.00
C GLY A 15 12.24 -12.20 16.10
N GLY A 16 12.80 -12.94 17.06
CA GLY A 16 13.58 -12.37 18.15
C GLY A 16 12.78 -11.42 19.06
N PRO A 17 13.28 -10.20 19.38
CA PRO A 17 12.61 -9.25 20.26
C PRO A 17 11.40 -8.54 19.61
N CYS A 18 11.21 -8.68 18.29
CA CYS A 18 10.12 -8.06 17.55
C CYS A 18 8.81 -8.83 17.84
N LYS A 19 8.12 -8.47 18.93
CA LYS A 19 6.85 -9.08 19.34
C LYS A 19 5.78 -8.01 19.60
N GLY A 20 4.54 -8.37 19.30
CA GLY A 20 3.37 -7.52 19.49
C GLY A 20 3.50 -6.18 18.75
N ARG A 21 3.31 -5.08 19.49
CA ARG A 21 3.29 -3.70 18.95
C ARG A 21 4.65 -3.21 18.41
N LEU A 22 5.72 -3.95 18.63
CA LEU A 22 7.09 -3.58 18.26
C LEU A 22 7.48 -3.96 16.83
N VAL A 23 6.54 -4.55 16.08
CA VAL A 23 6.73 -4.89 14.67
C VAL A 23 6.64 -3.62 13.81
N GLU A 24 7.58 -3.47 12.88
CA GLU A 24 7.69 -2.35 11.95
C GLU A 24 7.59 -2.84 10.50
N ILE A 25 6.87 -2.11 9.65
CA ILE A 25 6.76 -2.38 8.21
C ILE A 25 8.10 -2.10 7.55
N ILE A 26 8.59 -3.04 6.73
CA ILE A 26 9.88 -2.96 6.02
C ILE A 26 9.73 -3.06 4.50
N GLU A 27 8.54 -3.40 3.99
CA GLU A 27 8.20 -3.35 2.56
C GLU A 27 6.74 -2.91 2.39
N MET A 28 6.50 -1.99 1.45
CA MET A 28 5.18 -1.52 1.06
C MET A 28 5.01 -1.51 -0.48
N PRO A 29 4.53 -2.62 -1.05
CA PRO A 29 3.99 -2.69 -2.40
C PRO A 29 2.50 -2.32 -2.42
N THR A 30 2.05 -1.70 -3.51
CA THR A 30 0.64 -1.51 -3.81
C THR A 30 0.41 -1.47 -5.31
N LEU A 31 -0.51 -2.30 -5.81
CA LEU A 31 -0.84 -2.39 -7.23
C LEU A 31 -2.21 -1.76 -7.51
N ILE A 32 -2.34 -0.93 -8.54
CA ILE A 32 -3.66 -0.45 -9.01
C ILE A 32 -4.22 -1.46 -10.01
N LEU A 33 -5.19 -2.28 -9.59
CA LEU A 33 -5.91 -3.19 -10.47
C LEU A 33 -7.21 -2.54 -10.95
N ASN A 34 -7.33 -2.30 -12.26
CA ASN A 34 -8.58 -1.87 -12.89
C ASN A 34 -9.53 -3.06 -13.08
N THR A 35 -10.70 -3.02 -12.45
CA THR A 35 -11.64 -4.16 -12.44
C THR A 35 -12.39 -4.35 -13.76
N LYS A 36 -12.40 -3.33 -14.64
CA LYS A 36 -13.01 -3.41 -15.97
C LYS A 36 -12.06 -3.98 -17.01
N THR A 37 -10.79 -3.55 -16.97
CA THR A 37 -9.77 -3.99 -17.93
C THR A 37 -9.02 -5.23 -17.48
N LEU A 38 -9.08 -5.55 -16.18
CA LEU A 38 -8.35 -6.63 -15.52
C LEU A 38 -6.83 -6.50 -15.67
N LYS A 39 -6.33 -5.26 -15.70
CA LYS A 39 -4.91 -4.95 -15.81
C LYS A 39 -4.44 -4.17 -14.60
N ILE A 40 -3.18 -4.40 -14.25
CA ILE A 40 -2.43 -3.51 -13.36
C ILE A 40 -2.09 -2.26 -14.15
N GLU A 41 -2.54 -1.11 -13.67
CA GLU A 41 -2.31 0.19 -14.31
C GLU A 41 -1.01 0.82 -13.83
N ASP A 42 -0.69 0.66 -12.55
CA ASP A 42 0.57 1.13 -11.98
C ASP A 42 0.90 0.36 -10.68
N THR A 43 2.13 0.55 -10.19
CA THR A 43 2.66 -0.10 -8.99
C THR A 43 3.48 0.88 -8.17
N PHE A 44 3.11 1.05 -6.91
CA PHE A 44 3.98 1.63 -5.90
C PHE A 44 4.78 0.52 -5.21
N HIS A 45 6.06 0.73 -4.97
CA HIS A 45 6.90 -0.18 -4.20
C HIS A 45 7.98 0.60 -3.47
N SER A 46 8.12 0.36 -2.18
CA SER A 46 9.22 0.89 -1.38
C SER A 46 9.59 -0.07 -0.27
N TYR A 47 10.88 -0.28 -0.07
CA TYR A 47 11.40 -0.76 1.21
C TYR A 47 11.37 0.37 2.24
N ILE A 48 11.31 0.01 3.51
CA ILE A 48 11.20 0.94 4.64
C ILE A 48 12.26 0.59 5.68
N ARG A 49 12.95 1.61 6.19
CA ARG A 49 13.91 1.45 7.29
C ARG A 49 13.18 1.42 8.64
N PRO A 50 13.29 0.33 9.43
CA PRO A 50 12.78 0.30 10.79
C PRO A 50 13.61 1.20 11.72
N GLU A 51 12.96 1.85 12.68
CA GLU A 51 13.58 2.81 13.61
C GLU A 51 13.64 2.30 15.05
N ILE A 52 12.72 1.43 15.46
CA ILE A 52 12.70 0.83 16.80
C ILE A 52 13.70 -0.34 16.87
N PHE A 53 13.60 -1.28 15.92
CA PHE A 53 14.50 -2.42 15.78
C PHE A 53 15.18 -2.38 14.40
N PRO A 54 16.18 -1.48 14.21
CA PRO A 54 16.79 -1.24 12.90
C PRO A 54 17.57 -2.45 12.35
N ARG A 55 17.88 -3.45 13.18
CA ARG A 55 18.57 -4.68 12.78
C ARG A 55 17.57 -5.81 12.59
N LEU A 56 17.43 -6.25 11.34
CA LEU A 56 16.63 -7.43 10.99
C LEU A 56 17.23 -8.67 11.65
N THR A 57 16.36 -9.53 12.15
CA THR A 57 16.80 -10.85 12.61
C THR A 57 17.13 -11.73 11.41
N LYS A 58 18.00 -12.73 11.60
CA LYS A 58 18.30 -13.65 10.50
C LYS A 58 17.07 -14.44 10.03
N PHE A 59 16.13 -14.69 10.94
CA PHE A 59 14.84 -15.27 10.59
C PHE A 59 14.06 -14.37 9.63
N CYS A 60 13.98 -13.07 9.93
CA CYS A 60 13.31 -12.09 9.07
C CYS A 60 13.94 -12.01 7.69
N GLU A 61 15.27 -11.84 7.60
CA GLU A 61 15.98 -11.80 6.31
C GLU A 61 15.74 -13.07 5.48
N ASN A 62 15.76 -14.24 6.13
CA ASN A 62 15.56 -15.51 5.42
C ASN A 62 14.09 -15.72 5.00
N LEU A 63 13.14 -15.20 5.78
CA LEU A 63 11.72 -15.33 5.49
C LEU A 63 11.35 -14.41 4.31
N THR A 64 11.69 -13.12 4.39
CA THR A 64 11.24 -12.11 3.43
C THR A 64 12.18 -11.94 2.24
N GLY A 65 13.43 -12.42 2.35
CA GLY A 65 14.48 -12.18 1.37
C GLY A 65 15.05 -10.76 1.40
N ILE A 66 14.61 -9.91 2.35
CA ILE A 66 15.09 -8.54 2.48
C ILE A 66 16.39 -8.53 3.28
N GLU A 67 17.47 -8.08 2.64
CA GLU A 67 18.78 -7.95 3.27
C GLU A 67 18.88 -6.69 4.14
N GLN A 68 19.66 -6.75 5.22
CA GLN A 68 19.91 -5.60 6.09
C GLN A 68 20.37 -4.35 5.34
N GLU A 69 21.21 -4.49 4.31
CA GLU A 69 21.72 -3.35 3.54
C GLU A 69 20.61 -2.60 2.78
N ILE A 70 19.53 -3.31 2.39
CA ILE A 70 18.38 -2.72 1.73
C ILE A 70 17.65 -1.79 2.69
N VAL A 71 17.30 -2.28 3.89
CA VAL A 71 16.59 -1.45 4.88
C VAL A 71 17.48 -0.32 5.42
N ASP A 72 18.79 -0.52 5.58
CA ASP A 72 19.71 0.52 6.05
C ASP A 72 19.71 1.75 5.12
N LYS A 73 19.57 1.53 3.81
CA LYS A 73 19.53 2.57 2.77
C LYS A 73 18.11 3.07 2.44
N SER A 74 17.09 2.46 3.02
CA SER A 74 15.70 2.78 2.72
C SER A 74 15.23 4.04 3.47
N PRO A 75 14.24 4.77 2.91
CA PRO A 75 13.53 5.82 3.64
C PRO A 75 12.79 5.27 4.86
N VAL A 76 12.56 6.12 5.86
CA VAL A 76 11.73 5.76 7.04
C VAL A 76 10.24 5.78 6.67
N PHE A 77 9.38 5.16 7.48
CA PHE A 77 7.97 4.97 7.16
C PHE A 77 7.23 6.26 6.79
N ILE A 78 7.45 7.36 7.52
CA ILE A 78 6.76 8.65 7.24
C ILE A 78 7.13 9.20 5.86
N GLN A 79 8.38 9.04 5.43
CA GLN A 79 8.83 9.44 4.09
C GLN A 79 8.16 8.59 3.01
N VAL A 80 8.05 7.28 3.26
CA VAL A 80 7.39 6.34 2.34
C VAL A 80 5.89 6.62 2.24
N LEU A 81 5.22 6.88 3.36
CA LEU A 81 3.81 7.27 3.38
C LEU A 81 3.57 8.56 2.58
N PHE A 82 4.46 9.55 2.71
CA PHE A 82 4.37 10.78 1.93
C PHE A 82 4.53 10.53 0.41
N CYS A 83 5.49 9.70 0.01
CA CYS A 83 5.67 9.30 -1.39
C CYS A 83 4.46 8.52 -1.91
N PHE A 84 3.87 7.65 -1.08
CA PHE A 84 2.67 6.91 -1.40
C PHE A 84 1.45 7.80 -1.59
N GLU A 85 1.25 8.79 -0.72
CA GLU A 85 0.17 9.79 -0.88
C GLU A 85 0.32 10.60 -2.16
N LYS A 86 1.55 11.02 -2.50
CA LYS A 86 1.82 11.67 -3.79
C LYS A 86 1.46 10.78 -4.98
N TRP A 87 1.80 9.50 -4.90
CA TRP A 87 1.46 8.53 -5.93
C TRP A 87 -0.06 8.38 -6.07
N LEU A 88 -0.80 8.27 -4.95
CA LEU A 88 -2.28 8.26 -4.97
C LEU A 88 -2.88 9.53 -5.58
N ILE A 89 -2.33 10.71 -5.26
CA ILE A 89 -2.75 12.00 -5.84
C ILE A 89 -2.50 12.00 -7.36
N SER A 90 -1.33 11.52 -7.80
CA SER A 90 -0.98 11.48 -9.24
C SER A 90 -1.93 10.62 -10.07
N HIS A 91 -2.60 9.64 -9.42
CA HIS A 91 -3.62 8.78 -10.02
C HIS A 91 -5.05 9.24 -9.77
N ASN A 92 -5.26 10.44 -9.21
CA ASN A 92 -6.58 10.97 -8.82
C ASN A 92 -7.38 10.02 -7.90
N LEU A 93 -6.68 9.29 -7.02
CA LEU A 93 -7.31 8.40 -6.02
C LEU A 93 -7.60 9.12 -4.72
N ILE A 94 -6.82 10.16 -4.38
CA ILE A 94 -7.10 11.09 -3.28
C ILE A 94 -6.84 12.53 -3.72
N ASP A 95 -7.46 13.51 -3.05
CA ASP A 95 -7.13 14.94 -3.23
C ASP A 95 -5.93 15.36 -2.36
N SER A 96 -5.50 16.62 -2.50
CA SER A 96 -4.42 17.20 -1.70
C SER A 96 -4.73 17.25 -0.19
N GLN A 97 -5.99 17.12 0.20
CA GLN A 97 -6.46 17.03 1.59
C GLN A 97 -6.63 15.57 2.05
N ARG A 98 -6.09 14.60 1.29
CA ARG A 98 -6.18 13.15 1.53
C ARG A 98 -7.60 12.58 1.49
N LYS A 99 -8.57 13.29 0.91
CA LYS A 99 -9.92 12.77 0.74
C LYS A 99 -9.97 11.84 -0.45
N LYS A 100 -10.61 10.69 -0.26
CA LYS A 100 -10.80 9.67 -1.29
C LYS A 100 -11.59 10.24 -2.48
N ILE A 101 -11.03 10.09 -3.67
CA ILE A 101 -11.65 10.43 -4.96
C ILE A 101 -11.97 9.14 -5.70
N GLY A 102 -13.17 9.08 -6.29
CA GLY A 102 -13.56 7.94 -7.11
C GLY A 102 -13.98 6.71 -6.29
N ASN A 103 -14.09 5.58 -6.98
CA ASN A 103 -14.66 4.35 -6.46
C ASN A 103 -13.60 3.25 -6.47
N TRP A 104 -12.80 3.22 -5.42
CA TRP A 104 -11.74 2.23 -5.22
C TRP A 104 -11.67 1.80 -3.76
N THR A 105 -10.97 0.72 -3.47
CA THR A 105 -10.64 0.32 -2.10
C THR A 105 -9.38 -0.54 -2.08
N PHE A 106 -8.75 -0.70 -0.92
CA PHE A 106 -7.67 -1.66 -0.76
C PHE A 106 -8.20 -3.09 -0.79
N ILE A 107 -7.36 -4.03 -1.20
CA ILE A 107 -7.59 -5.46 -1.02
C ILE A 107 -6.30 -6.11 -0.51
N THR A 108 -6.44 -6.90 0.55
CA THR A 108 -5.32 -7.57 1.25
C THR A 108 -5.64 -9.05 1.40
N CYS A 109 -4.61 -9.88 1.54
CA CYS A 109 -4.77 -11.32 1.77
C CYS A 109 -5.00 -11.62 3.26
N GLY A 110 -6.12 -11.13 3.81
CA GLY A 110 -6.46 -11.18 5.24
C GLY A 110 -6.50 -9.78 5.85
N ASN A 111 -6.76 -9.70 7.16
CA ASN A 111 -6.91 -8.40 7.84
C ASN A 111 -5.61 -7.86 8.43
N SER A 112 -4.57 -8.69 8.55
CA SER A 112 -3.35 -8.38 9.30
C SER A 112 -2.63 -7.11 8.83
N ASP A 113 -2.54 -6.87 7.52
CA ASP A 113 -1.83 -5.71 6.95
C ASP A 113 -2.39 -4.39 7.46
N LEU A 114 -3.68 -4.14 7.19
CA LEU A 114 -4.30 -2.85 7.50
C LEU A 114 -4.84 -2.80 8.94
N GLN A 115 -5.31 -3.90 9.51
CA GLN A 115 -5.83 -3.92 10.88
C GLN A 115 -4.70 -3.86 11.92
N THR A 116 -3.64 -4.63 11.71
CA THR A 116 -2.61 -4.87 12.74
C THR A 116 -1.31 -4.16 12.40
N LEU A 117 -0.65 -4.51 11.29
CA LEU A 117 0.68 -4.00 10.96
C LEU A 117 0.68 -2.49 10.76
N LEU A 118 -0.27 -1.95 9.98
CA LEU A 118 -0.39 -0.51 9.81
C LEU A 118 -0.73 0.19 11.13
N THR A 119 -1.57 -0.40 11.98
CA THR A 119 -1.90 0.20 13.28
C THR A 119 -0.66 0.30 14.17
N TYR A 120 0.15 -0.77 14.25
CA TYR A 120 1.42 -0.73 14.99
C TYR A 120 2.38 0.27 14.39
N GLN A 121 2.57 0.27 13.07
CA GLN A 121 3.49 1.18 12.41
C GLN A 121 3.12 2.64 12.63
N LEU A 122 1.83 2.99 12.54
CA LEU A 122 1.39 4.36 12.77
C LEU A 122 1.62 4.79 14.23
N VAL A 123 1.39 3.91 15.22
CA VAL A 123 1.73 4.18 16.63
C VAL A 123 3.24 4.35 16.80
N ASN A 124 4.04 3.46 16.23
CA ASN A 124 5.50 3.48 16.31
C ASN A 124 6.10 4.74 15.66
N SER A 125 5.46 5.22 14.59
CA SER A 125 5.80 6.47 13.90
C SER A 125 5.18 7.71 14.55
N ARG A 126 4.60 7.55 15.75
CA ARG A 126 3.95 8.60 16.54
C ARG A 126 2.83 9.37 15.84
N MET A 127 2.13 8.73 14.92
CA MET A 127 1.01 9.35 14.22
C MET A 127 -0.23 9.43 15.11
N ILE A 128 -0.86 10.61 15.16
CA ILE A 128 -2.05 10.85 15.97
C ILE A 128 -3.33 10.42 15.23
N GLN A 129 -3.31 10.52 13.91
CA GLN A 129 -4.42 10.18 13.03
C GLN A 129 -4.02 9.13 12.01
N ARG A 130 -4.86 8.09 11.89
CA ARG A 130 -4.82 7.16 10.77
C ARG A 130 -5.44 7.83 9.53
N PRO A 131 -4.77 7.86 8.37
CA PRO A 131 -5.35 8.38 7.13
C PRO A 131 -6.65 7.66 6.78
N ASP A 132 -7.71 8.43 6.49
CA ASP A 132 -9.06 7.87 6.40
C ASP A 132 -9.24 6.86 5.27
N TYR A 133 -8.44 6.97 4.20
CA TYR A 133 -8.45 6.05 3.07
C TYR A 133 -7.91 4.64 3.43
N PHE A 134 -7.32 4.44 4.61
CA PHE A 134 -6.92 3.13 5.13
C PHE A 134 -7.96 2.51 6.07
N ASN A 135 -9.11 3.15 6.31
CA ASN A 135 -10.09 2.64 7.29
C ASN A 135 -10.94 1.49 6.75
N ASP A 136 -11.03 1.32 5.43
CA ASP A 136 -11.79 0.28 4.77
C ASP A 136 -10.97 -0.48 3.73
N TRP A 137 -11.16 -1.80 3.66
CA TRP A 137 -10.52 -2.66 2.66
C TRP A 137 -11.33 -3.93 2.44
N ILE A 138 -11.00 -4.68 1.40
CA ILE A 138 -11.54 -6.01 1.16
C ILE A 138 -10.58 -7.06 1.71
N ASP A 139 -11.11 -7.95 2.53
CA ASP A 139 -10.43 -9.19 2.92
C ASP A 139 -10.62 -10.24 1.83
N LEU A 140 -9.58 -10.49 1.03
CA LEU A 140 -9.63 -11.47 -0.06
C LEU A 140 -9.95 -12.87 0.46
N GLN A 141 -9.45 -13.25 1.63
CA GLN A 141 -9.68 -14.58 2.22
C GLN A 141 -11.18 -14.81 2.39
N LYS A 142 -11.87 -13.83 2.97
CA LYS A 142 -13.31 -13.89 3.18
C LYS A 142 -14.10 -13.97 1.87
N VAL A 143 -13.76 -13.14 0.88
CA VAL A 143 -14.44 -13.15 -0.43
C VAL A 143 -14.21 -14.50 -1.13
N PHE A 144 -12.98 -15.03 -1.07
CA PHE A 144 -12.62 -16.31 -1.67
C PHE A 144 -13.39 -17.47 -1.04
N SER A 145 -13.38 -17.55 0.29
CA SER A 145 -14.13 -18.55 1.05
C SER A 145 -15.62 -18.54 0.71
N GLN A 146 -16.24 -17.36 0.65
CA GLN A 146 -17.66 -17.23 0.34
C GLN A 146 -17.98 -17.63 -1.11
N PHE A 147 -17.13 -17.26 -2.06
CA PHE A 147 -17.35 -17.48 -3.48
C PHE A 147 -17.10 -18.94 -3.89
N TYR A 148 -15.96 -19.51 -3.50
CA TYR A 148 -15.56 -20.88 -3.87
C TYR A 148 -15.91 -21.95 -2.82
N LYS A 149 -16.49 -21.57 -1.67
CA LYS A 149 -16.78 -22.48 -0.55
C LYS A 149 -15.53 -23.18 -0.03
N SER A 150 -14.50 -22.40 0.28
CA SER A 150 -13.19 -22.86 0.79
C SER A 150 -12.98 -22.47 2.25
N ASP A 151 -12.43 -23.37 3.07
CA ASP A 151 -12.33 -23.17 4.52
C ASP A 151 -10.98 -22.61 5.00
N LYS A 152 -9.93 -22.56 4.15
CA LYS A 152 -8.57 -22.10 4.53
C LYS A 152 -7.88 -21.29 3.42
N PRO A 153 -8.40 -20.10 3.06
CA PRO A 153 -7.98 -19.35 1.88
C PRO A 153 -6.68 -18.52 2.09
N GLY A 154 -5.60 -19.12 2.60
CA GLY A 154 -4.26 -18.49 2.53
C GLY A 154 -3.81 -18.34 1.06
N LEU A 155 -2.85 -17.46 0.78
CA LEU A 155 -2.40 -17.12 -0.58
C LEU A 155 -2.06 -18.37 -1.39
N MET A 156 -1.23 -19.25 -0.81
CA MET A 156 -0.84 -20.52 -1.45
C MET A 156 -2.02 -21.47 -1.67
N ASN A 157 -2.96 -21.54 -0.73
CA ASN A 157 -4.14 -22.39 -0.86
C ASN A 157 -5.09 -21.89 -1.94
N MET A 158 -5.27 -20.56 -2.06
CA MET A 158 -6.07 -19.96 -3.12
C MET A 158 -5.44 -20.20 -4.49
N LEU A 159 -4.12 -20.04 -4.63
CA LEU A 159 -3.42 -20.36 -5.87
C LEU A 159 -3.58 -21.83 -6.25
N ASN A 160 -3.38 -22.75 -5.31
CA ASN A 160 -3.54 -24.18 -5.53
C ASN A 160 -4.97 -24.53 -5.96
N HIS A 161 -5.98 -23.95 -5.30
CA HIS A 161 -7.39 -24.14 -5.67
C HIS A 161 -7.68 -23.68 -7.11
N LEU A 162 -7.05 -22.59 -7.55
CA LEU A 162 -7.19 -22.06 -8.90
C LEU A 162 -6.25 -22.72 -9.92
N ASN A 163 -5.50 -23.76 -9.52
CA ASN A 163 -4.46 -24.41 -10.33
C ASN A 163 -3.39 -23.42 -10.86
N PHE A 164 -3.05 -22.43 -10.05
CA PHE A 164 -1.98 -21.48 -10.33
C PHE A 164 -0.71 -21.86 -9.59
N VAL A 165 0.42 -21.71 -10.28
CA VAL A 165 1.75 -21.75 -9.66
C VAL A 165 2.07 -20.34 -9.13
N PHE A 166 2.60 -20.28 -7.91
CA PHE A 166 3.15 -19.05 -7.33
C PHE A 166 4.28 -18.51 -8.23
N ARG A 167 4.34 -17.18 -8.41
CA ARG A 167 5.38 -16.53 -9.21
C ARG A 167 6.22 -15.63 -8.32
N GLY A 168 7.55 -15.71 -8.47
CA GLY A 168 8.48 -14.94 -7.66
C GLY A 168 8.86 -15.66 -6.37
N THR A 169 9.16 -14.89 -5.34
CA THR A 169 9.59 -15.38 -4.03
C THR A 169 8.48 -15.18 -3.01
N LEU A 170 8.06 -16.25 -2.34
CA LEU A 170 7.07 -16.17 -1.26
C LEU A 170 7.60 -15.28 -0.13
N HIS A 171 6.74 -14.41 0.43
CA HIS A 171 7.09 -13.40 1.43
C HIS A 171 7.99 -12.26 0.91
N SER A 172 8.14 -12.12 -0.41
CA SER A 172 8.41 -10.82 -1.00
C SER A 172 7.08 -10.13 -1.21
N GLY A 173 6.86 -8.99 -0.55
CA GLY A 173 5.55 -8.33 -0.55
C GLY A 173 5.07 -8.01 -1.98
N ILE A 174 5.99 -7.59 -2.87
CA ILE A 174 5.62 -7.28 -4.25
C ILE A 174 5.17 -8.52 -5.04
N ASP A 175 5.82 -9.67 -4.83
CA ASP A 175 5.45 -10.92 -5.47
C ASP A 175 4.14 -11.47 -4.90
N ASP A 176 3.94 -11.35 -3.57
CA ASP A 176 2.68 -11.73 -2.91
C ASP A 176 1.51 -10.86 -3.39
N ALA A 177 1.69 -9.55 -3.51
CA ALA A 177 0.70 -8.64 -4.09
C ALA A 177 0.38 -9.00 -5.56
N GLN A 178 1.39 -9.35 -6.38
CA GLN A 178 1.17 -9.76 -7.78
C GLN A 178 0.38 -11.06 -7.87
N ASN A 179 0.67 -12.05 -7.01
CA ASN A 179 -0.08 -13.31 -6.98
C ASN A 179 -1.51 -13.10 -6.46
N THR A 180 -1.68 -12.23 -5.47
CA THR A 180 -2.99 -11.77 -4.98
C THR A 180 -3.80 -11.16 -6.12
N ALA A 181 -3.21 -10.24 -6.91
CA ALA A 181 -3.89 -9.66 -8.07
C ALA A 181 -4.32 -10.71 -9.11
N ARG A 182 -3.50 -11.74 -9.35
CA ARG A 182 -3.85 -12.85 -10.26
C ARG A 182 -5.07 -13.63 -9.76
N ILE A 183 -5.17 -13.87 -8.45
CA ILE A 183 -6.33 -14.51 -7.84
C ILE A 183 -7.57 -13.63 -8.03
N VAL A 184 -7.48 -12.33 -7.69
CA VAL A 184 -8.58 -11.38 -7.83
C VAL A 184 -9.09 -11.32 -9.27
N VAL A 185 -8.18 -11.22 -10.26
CA VAL A 185 -8.54 -11.23 -11.68
C VAL A 185 -9.28 -12.51 -12.06
N LYS A 186 -8.80 -13.67 -11.62
CA LYS A 186 -9.46 -14.95 -11.89
C LYS A 186 -10.85 -15.02 -11.24
N MET A 187 -10.98 -14.54 -10.01
CA MET A 187 -12.27 -14.45 -9.32
C MET A 187 -13.26 -13.55 -10.06
N ILE A 188 -12.83 -12.38 -10.53
CA ILE A 188 -13.70 -11.49 -11.32
C ILE A 188 -14.15 -12.19 -12.62
N GLN A 189 -13.24 -12.90 -13.29
CA GLN A 189 -13.57 -13.67 -14.50
C GLN A 189 -14.57 -14.80 -14.23
N ASP A 190 -14.50 -15.41 -13.05
CA ASP A 190 -15.43 -16.45 -12.62
C ASP A 190 -16.77 -15.89 -12.12
N GLY A 191 -16.88 -14.57 -11.94
CA GLY A 191 -18.11 -13.85 -11.60
C GLY A 191 -18.19 -13.34 -10.17
N ALA A 192 -17.09 -13.34 -9.42
CA ALA A 192 -17.04 -12.74 -8.09
C ALA A 192 -17.22 -11.21 -8.16
N ILE A 193 -17.82 -10.65 -7.11
CA ILE A 193 -18.05 -9.22 -6.98
C ILE A 193 -17.28 -8.70 -5.77
N PHE A 194 -16.52 -7.63 -5.98
CA PHE A 194 -15.73 -6.94 -4.95
C PHE A 194 -16.37 -5.57 -4.68
N ASP A 195 -17.27 -5.52 -3.69
CA ASP A 195 -18.01 -4.29 -3.32
C ASP A 195 -18.36 -4.12 -1.84
N GLU A 196 -18.00 -5.10 -1.01
CA GLU A 196 -18.15 -5.03 0.45
C GLU A 196 -16.78 -4.97 1.11
N THR A 197 -16.60 -4.00 2.00
CA THR A 197 -15.35 -3.81 2.74
C THR A 197 -15.51 -4.20 4.21
N PHE A 198 -14.42 -4.66 4.79
CA PHE A 198 -14.20 -4.59 6.21
C PHE A 198 -13.89 -3.14 6.60
N LEU A 199 -14.43 -2.68 7.72
CA LEU A 199 -14.27 -1.32 8.22
C LEU A 199 -13.68 -1.34 9.63
N VAL A 200 -12.61 -0.59 9.84
CA VAL A 200 -12.01 -0.39 11.16
C VAL A 200 -12.38 0.97 11.74
N TYR A 201 -12.92 0.94 12.95
CA TYR A 201 -13.09 2.11 13.80
C TYR A 201 -11.84 2.30 14.67
N TRP A 202 -10.74 2.80 14.08
CA TRP A 202 -9.45 2.89 14.78
C TRP A 202 -9.49 3.75 16.05
N LYS A 203 -10.41 4.71 16.15
CA LYS A 203 -10.59 5.54 17.35
C LYS A 203 -11.07 4.76 18.57
N THR A 204 -11.75 3.62 18.37
CA THR A 204 -12.18 2.73 19.47
C THR A 204 -11.15 1.66 19.77
N ASN A 205 -10.17 1.44 18.88
CA ASN A 205 -9.11 0.46 19.08
C ASN A 205 -8.35 0.73 20.39
N ARG A 206 -8.24 -0.30 21.23
CA ARG A 206 -7.61 -0.21 22.56
C ARG A 206 -6.17 0.30 22.50
N LEU A 207 -5.37 -0.22 21.57
CA LEU A 207 -3.97 0.17 21.38
C LEU A 207 -3.87 1.68 21.11
N TRP A 208 -4.72 2.15 20.21
CA TRP A 208 -4.76 3.54 19.81
C TRP A 208 -5.18 4.45 20.96
N ARG A 209 -6.18 4.03 21.74
CA ARG A 209 -6.63 4.75 22.94
C ARG A 209 -5.55 4.84 24.01
N GLU A 210 -4.84 3.73 24.26
CA GLU A 210 -3.71 3.69 25.19
C GLU A 210 -2.58 4.62 24.73
N TYR A 211 -2.21 4.56 23.45
CA TYR A 211 -1.20 5.43 22.85
C TYR A 211 -1.58 6.92 22.99
N LEU A 212 -2.78 7.31 22.53
CA LEU A 212 -3.25 8.69 22.64
C LEU A 212 -3.32 9.19 24.10
N TYR A 213 -3.66 8.31 25.05
CA TYR A 213 -3.66 8.65 26.46
C TYR A 213 -2.24 8.97 26.97
N GLN A 214 -1.24 8.18 26.58
CA GLN A 214 0.16 8.44 26.97
C GLN A 214 0.69 9.73 26.35
N GLU A 215 0.48 9.95 25.06
CA GLU A 215 0.90 11.18 24.38
C GLU A 215 0.27 12.42 25.01
N LYS A 216 -1.02 12.34 25.35
CA LYS A 216 -1.74 13.39 26.06
C LYS A 216 -1.12 13.69 27.42
N LYS A 217 -0.77 12.66 28.20
CA LYS A 217 -0.12 12.81 29.51
C LYS A 217 1.27 13.43 29.37
N ASN A 218 2.04 13.05 28.35
CA ASN A 218 3.36 13.61 28.05
C ASN A 218 3.26 15.09 27.64
N TYR A 219 2.30 15.44 26.79
CA TYR A 219 2.06 16.82 26.39
C TYR A 219 1.64 17.70 27.57
N GLN A 220 0.75 17.21 28.45
CA GLN A 220 0.33 17.94 29.65
C GLN A 220 1.48 18.16 30.65
N LYS A 221 2.38 17.17 30.82
CA LYS A 221 3.58 17.35 31.63
C LYS A 221 4.47 18.47 31.10
N SER A 222 4.57 18.57 29.77
CA SER A 222 5.37 19.60 29.10
C SER A 222 4.64 20.95 29.01
N ASN A 223 3.31 20.96 29.17
CA ASN A 223 2.43 22.13 29.06
C ASN A 223 1.39 22.19 30.21
N PRO A 224 1.83 22.45 31.46
CA PRO A 224 0.98 22.33 32.64
C PRO A 224 -0.22 23.30 32.70
N ASN A 225 -0.21 24.36 31.88
CA ASN A 225 -1.25 25.41 31.88
C ASN A 225 -2.40 25.16 30.88
N LEU A 226 -2.34 24.11 30.06
CA LEU A 226 -3.34 23.83 29.01
C LEU A 226 -4.44 22.87 29.49
N LYS A 227 -5.73 23.23 29.26
CA LYS A 227 -6.86 22.36 29.61
C LYS A 227 -6.88 21.12 28.70
N GLU A 228 -7.28 19.99 29.28
CA GLU A 228 -7.25 18.66 28.69
C GLU A 228 -7.89 18.53 27.29
N ASN A 229 -9.01 19.22 27.05
CA ASN A 229 -9.72 19.21 25.76
C ASN A 229 -9.07 20.11 24.70
N GLN A 230 -8.24 21.07 25.10
CA GLN A 230 -7.52 21.96 24.17
C GLN A 230 -6.30 21.26 23.57
N ALA A 231 -5.60 20.42 24.35
CA ALA A 231 -4.45 19.65 23.87
C ALA A 231 -4.78 18.73 22.69
N ILE A 232 -5.92 18.01 22.74
CA ILE A 232 -6.34 17.10 21.66
C ILE A 232 -6.66 17.87 20.37
N GLN A 233 -7.39 18.99 20.49
CA GLN A 233 -7.72 19.83 19.33
C GLN A 233 -6.48 20.47 18.72
N THR A 234 -5.51 20.89 19.55
CA THR A 234 -4.23 21.41 19.05
C THR A 234 -3.42 20.34 18.31
N LEU A 235 -3.31 19.13 18.85
CA LEU A 235 -2.62 18.00 18.22
C LEU A 235 -3.26 17.57 16.89
N LEU A 236 -4.59 17.57 16.83
CA LEU A 236 -5.33 17.29 15.59
C LEU A 236 -5.19 18.44 14.58
N ASN A 237 -5.33 19.70 14.99
CA ASN A 237 -5.27 20.86 14.07
C ASN A 237 -3.89 21.09 13.48
N ILE A 238 -2.83 20.78 14.22
CA ILE A 238 -1.45 20.77 13.72
C ILE A 238 -1.27 19.81 12.53
N SER A 239 -1.96 18.67 12.56
CA SER A 239 -1.94 17.69 11.47
C SER A 239 -2.61 18.22 10.19
N PHE A 240 -3.42 19.29 10.28
CA PHE A 240 -4.31 19.79 9.23
C PHE A 240 -3.99 21.20 8.67
N SER A 241 -3.08 22.01 9.25
CA SER A 241 -2.88 23.38 8.76
C SER A 241 -2.02 23.45 7.49
N ASP A 242 -2.68 23.48 6.32
CA ASP A 242 -2.07 23.88 5.04
C ASP A 242 -1.79 25.39 5.03
N GLU A 243 -0.58 25.78 4.64
CA GLU A 243 -0.37 27.12 4.12
C GLU A 243 -0.88 27.18 2.67
N SER A 244 -2.02 27.83 2.53
CA SER A 244 -2.38 28.52 1.32
C SER A 244 -1.35 29.61 1.02
N SER A 245 -0.47 29.39 0.06
CA SER A 245 -0.08 30.38 -0.99
C SER A 245 1.27 30.06 -1.61
N SER A 246 1.24 29.51 -2.83
CA SER A 246 1.93 30.03 -4.02
C SER A 246 2.02 28.92 -5.05
N GLU A 247 1.37 29.16 -6.18
CA GLU A 247 1.59 28.40 -7.41
C GLU A 247 3.06 28.60 -7.82
N SER A 248 3.85 27.53 -7.79
CA SER A 248 5.03 27.42 -8.65
C SER A 248 5.23 25.96 -9.08
N GLU A 249 5.63 25.83 -10.34
CA GLU A 249 5.77 24.59 -11.12
C GLU A 249 6.79 23.59 -10.52
N PRO A 250 6.76 22.31 -10.95
CA PRO A 250 7.46 21.23 -10.26
C PRO A 250 8.94 21.18 -10.65
N GLU A 251 9.79 21.91 -9.93
CA GLU A 251 11.24 21.74 -9.97
C GLU A 251 11.78 21.20 -8.62
N ASP A 252 12.53 20.10 -8.73
CA ASP A 252 13.28 19.35 -7.72
C ASP A 252 12.53 18.78 -6.49
N ILE A 253 12.01 17.56 -6.70
CA ILE A 253 11.20 16.72 -5.78
C ILE A 253 12.02 16.12 -4.61
N PHE A 254 13.33 16.37 -4.55
CA PHE A 254 14.25 15.94 -3.49
C PHE A 254 14.82 17.12 -2.67
N ASN A 255 14.08 18.22 -2.56
CA ASN A 255 14.47 19.28 -1.63
C ASN A 255 14.28 18.79 -0.19
N GLU A 256 15.39 18.45 0.47
CA GLU A 256 15.44 17.94 1.86
C GLU A 256 14.72 18.87 2.83
N ASP A 257 14.76 20.19 2.62
CA ASP A 257 14.13 21.19 3.51
C ASP A 257 12.59 21.08 3.51
N ILE A 258 11.98 20.83 2.35
CA ILE A 258 10.52 20.66 2.22
C ILE A 258 10.06 19.34 2.85
N LEU A 259 10.92 18.32 2.78
CA LEU A 259 10.66 17.02 3.37
C LEU A 259 10.77 17.08 4.90
N GLU A 260 11.78 17.78 5.43
CA GLU A 260 11.95 18.00 6.87
C GLU A 260 10.77 18.75 7.50
N ASP A 261 10.30 19.84 6.90
CA ASP A 261 9.19 20.62 7.47
C ASP A 261 7.85 19.86 7.45
N LYS A 262 7.63 19.00 6.44
CA LYS A 262 6.48 18.10 6.41
C LYS A 262 6.61 16.97 7.43
N ILE A 263 7.80 16.40 7.59
CA ILE A 263 8.10 15.40 8.63
C ILE A 263 7.89 16.00 10.03
N LYS A 264 8.35 17.23 10.28
CA LYS A 264 8.08 17.98 11.53
C LYS A 264 6.58 18.13 11.78
N LYS A 265 5.77 18.39 10.75
CA LYS A 265 4.31 18.45 10.86
C LYS A 265 3.67 17.11 11.25
N TYR A 266 4.21 15.98 10.78
CA TYR A 266 3.83 14.65 11.28
C TYR A 266 4.37 14.37 12.71
N HIS A 267 5.48 15.01 13.10
CA HIS A 267 6.25 14.78 14.34
C HIS A 267 6.05 15.84 15.43
N LEU A 268 4.96 16.63 15.45
CA LEU A 268 4.79 17.74 16.41
C LEU A 268 4.49 17.28 17.86
N LEU A 269 5.44 16.52 18.43
CA LEU A 269 5.80 16.30 19.82
C LEU A 269 7.29 15.91 19.90
N ILE A 270 8.22 16.81 19.53
CA ILE A 270 9.63 16.68 19.93
C ILE A 270 10.14 18.05 20.38
N ASP A 271 10.39 18.16 21.70
CA ASP A 271 11.21 19.19 22.30
C ASP A 271 12.65 19.10 21.75
N HIS A 272 13.25 20.26 21.50
CA HIS A 272 14.56 20.45 20.89
C HIS A 272 15.69 19.75 21.65
N ASP A 273 16.23 18.64 21.14
CA ASP A 273 17.61 18.20 21.47
C ASP A 273 18.20 17.17 20.49
N PHE A 274 17.87 17.25 19.20
CA PHE A 274 18.59 16.49 18.15
C PHE A 274 19.60 17.42 17.47
N ASN A 275 20.90 17.19 17.71
CA ASN A 275 22.00 17.96 17.11
C ASN A 275 22.53 17.24 15.85
N PRO A 276 22.27 17.77 14.63
CA PRO A 276 22.62 17.09 13.37
C PRO A 276 24.08 17.29 12.95
N ASN A 277 24.89 18.08 13.68
CA ASN A 277 26.25 18.39 13.28
C ASN A 277 27.28 17.45 13.91
N LYS A 278 27.34 16.20 13.44
CA LYS A 278 28.58 15.40 13.47
C LYS A 278 28.74 14.58 12.18
N ASN A 279 29.36 15.25 11.22
CA ASN A 279 30.18 14.74 10.11
C ASN A 279 29.50 13.87 9.04
N ILE A 280 29.08 14.53 7.95
CA ILE A 280 29.04 13.90 6.64
C ILE A 280 29.88 14.74 5.66
N ASN A 281 31.01 14.20 5.22
CA ASN A 281 31.79 14.73 4.12
C ASN A 281 31.26 14.14 2.81
N TYR A 282 30.48 14.91 2.05
CA TYR A 282 30.12 14.54 0.68
C TYR A 282 31.18 15.03 -0.31
N ARG A 283 31.91 14.10 -0.94
CA ARG A 283 32.74 14.36 -2.13
C ARG A 283 31.88 14.15 -3.38
N THR A 284 31.60 15.22 -4.12
CA THR A 284 30.92 15.17 -5.42
C THR A 284 31.95 14.95 -6.53
N ASN A 285 31.84 13.83 -7.27
CA ASN A 285 32.58 13.63 -8.51
C ASN A 285 31.73 14.10 -9.69
N LYS A 286 32.10 15.24 -10.27
CA LYS A 286 31.68 15.67 -11.62
C LYS A 286 32.27 14.73 -12.66
N ILE A 287 31.43 14.07 -13.46
CA ILE A 287 31.87 13.41 -14.69
C ILE A 287 31.64 14.35 -15.87
N ASN A 288 32.74 14.61 -16.58
CA ASN A 288 32.86 15.44 -17.77
C ASN A 288 32.03 14.91 -18.95
N ARG A 289 31.27 15.79 -19.60
CA ARG A 289 30.86 15.66 -21.00
C ARG A 289 31.98 16.18 -21.89
N ASN A 290 32.54 15.34 -22.77
CA ASN A 290 33.07 15.78 -24.06
C ASN A 290 33.48 14.63 -24.99
N LYS A 291 33.06 14.77 -26.26
CA LYS A 291 33.48 14.08 -27.51
C LYS A 291 32.98 12.64 -27.67
N THR A 292 32.38 12.22 -28.79
CA THR A 292 32.70 12.51 -30.19
C THR A 292 31.48 12.40 -31.12
N ASN A 293 31.33 13.40 -32.00
CA ASN A 293 30.73 13.24 -33.34
C ASN A 293 31.70 12.42 -34.21
N GLN A 294 31.20 11.41 -34.93
CA GLN A 294 31.61 11.02 -36.29
C GLN A 294 30.83 9.79 -36.75
N ASN A 295 29.92 10.01 -37.71
CA ASN A 295 29.69 9.19 -38.91
C ASN A 295 28.22 9.25 -39.34
N SER A 296 27.98 10.23 -40.20
CA SER A 296 26.88 10.26 -41.16
C SER A 296 27.07 9.17 -42.24
N ASN A 297 25.94 8.83 -42.86
CA ASN A 297 25.78 8.03 -44.08
C ASN A 297 26.03 6.52 -43.97
N GLN A 298 24.94 5.75 -43.86
CA GLN A 298 24.57 4.82 -44.93
C GLN A 298 23.16 4.22 -44.73
N ASN A 299 22.43 4.16 -45.83
CA ASN A 299 21.35 3.21 -46.15
C ASN A 299 19.93 3.53 -45.70
N SER A 300 19.43 4.61 -46.29
CA SER A 300 18.16 4.60 -47.02
C SER A 300 18.09 3.42 -48.01
N ASN A 301 17.45 2.32 -47.63
CA ASN A 301 16.73 1.37 -48.51
C ASN A 301 16.31 0.13 -47.73
N GLN A 302 15.18 0.18 -47.02
CA GLN A 302 14.45 -1.03 -46.61
C GLN A 302 12.99 -0.75 -46.18
N ASN A 303 12.37 0.27 -46.76
CA ASN A 303 10.95 0.61 -46.51
C ASN A 303 10.09 0.52 -47.78
N GLN A 304 10.25 -0.58 -48.55
CA GLN A 304 9.34 -0.91 -49.65
C GLN A 304 8.75 -2.33 -49.62
N ASN A 305 9.08 -3.18 -48.63
CA ASN A 305 8.54 -4.55 -48.56
C ASN A 305 7.60 -4.85 -47.37
N GLN A 306 7.17 -3.86 -46.58
CA GLN A 306 6.19 -4.08 -45.49
C GLN A 306 4.79 -3.49 -45.74
N LYS A 307 4.56 -2.82 -46.88
CA LYS A 307 3.24 -2.26 -47.24
C LYS A 307 2.35 -3.18 -48.08
N ASN A 308 2.86 -4.31 -48.59
CA ASN A 308 2.07 -5.27 -49.38
C ASN A 308 1.56 -6.52 -48.63
N GLN A 309 1.83 -6.65 -47.33
CA GLN A 309 1.27 -7.74 -46.50
C GLN A 309 0.08 -7.30 -45.60
N LYS A 310 -0.18 -5.99 -45.46
CA LYS A 310 -1.30 -5.47 -44.64
C LYS A 310 -2.67 -5.43 -45.35
N ASN A 311 -2.72 -5.62 -46.67
CA ASN A 311 -3.97 -5.54 -47.44
C ASN A 311 -4.63 -6.88 -47.79
N GLN A 312 -4.06 -8.03 -47.40
CA GLN A 312 -4.70 -9.34 -47.56
C GLN A 312 -5.35 -9.89 -46.27
N ASN A 313 -4.91 -9.46 -45.07
CA ASN A 313 -5.47 -9.96 -43.80
C ASN A 313 -6.73 -9.24 -43.31
N GLN A 314 -7.10 -8.09 -43.89
CA GLN A 314 -8.33 -7.36 -43.52
C GLN A 314 -9.61 -7.86 -44.22
N LYS A 315 -9.50 -8.74 -45.24
CA LYS A 315 -10.68 -9.32 -45.91
C LYS A 315 -11.17 -10.64 -45.27
N ASN A 316 -10.33 -11.34 -44.50
CA ASN A 316 -10.71 -12.62 -43.89
C ASN A 316 -11.35 -12.52 -42.49
N GLN A 317 -11.29 -11.37 -41.81
CA GLN A 317 -11.93 -11.18 -40.50
C GLN A 317 -13.39 -10.67 -40.56
N LYS A 318 -13.87 -10.24 -41.75
CA LYS A 318 -15.24 -9.75 -41.92
C LYS A 318 -16.29 -10.85 -42.21
N ASN A 319 -15.87 -12.08 -42.50
CA ASN A 319 -16.78 -13.21 -42.81
C ASN A 319 -17.05 -14.18 -41.64
N GLN A 320 -16.44 -14.00 -40.46
CA GLN A 320 -16.70 -14.84 -39.28
C GLN A 320 -17.63 -14.19 -38.23
N LYS A 321 -18.01 -12.91 -38.39
CA LYS A 321 -18.89 -12.19 -37.44
C LYS A 321 -20.39 -12.24 -37.76
N ARG A 322 -20.85 -13.11 -38.68
CA ARG A 322 -22.28 -13.20 -39.08
C ARG A 322 -23.04 -14.45 -38.61
N ASN A 323 -22.43 -15.39 -37.88
CA ASN A 323 -23.10 -16.67 -37.56
C ASN A 323 -23.36 -17.02 -36.08
N ASN A 324 -23.15 -16.14 -35.11
CA ASN A 324 -23.46 -16.44 -33.69
C ASN A 324 -24.34 -15.37 -33.01
N GLN A 325 -25.48 -15.05 -33.62
CA GLN A 325 -26.63 -14.50 -32.90
C GLN A 325 -27.70 -15.57 -32.79
N GLY A 326 -27.80 -16.21 -31.62
CA GLY A 326 -28.87 -17.15 -31.34
C GLY A 326 -28.66 -17.94 -30.05
N LYS A 327 -29.49 -17.65 -29.04
CA LYS A 327 -29.77 -18.44 -27.82
C LYS A 327 -28.83 -18.25 -26.62
N LYS A 328 -29.26 -17.47 -25.61
CA LYS A 328 -30.00 -17.97 -24.43
C LYS A 328 -30.39 -16.83 -23.48
N LYS A 329 -31.61 -16.93 -22.97
CA LYS A 329 -32.32 -16.05 -22.03
C LYS A 329 -32.26 -16.67 -20.63
N LYS A 330 -32.35 -15.78 -19.61
CA LYS A 330 -32.85 -15.96 -18.23
C LYS A 330 -31.99 -16.76 -17.22
N SER A 331 -31.41 -16.03 -16.26
CA SER A 331 -31.65 -16.30 -14.83
C SER A 331 -31.63 -14.97 -14.06
N SER A 332 -32.66 -14.75 -13.25
CA SER A 332 -32.81 -13.60 -12.36
C SER A 332 -32.33 -14.01 -10.97
N PHE A 333 -31.22 -13.45 -10.49
CA PHE A 333 -30.81 -13.60 -9.09
C PHE A 333 -31.47 -12.50 -8.25
N GLN A 334 -32.27 -12.91 -7.27
CA GLN A 334 -32.79 -12.03 -6.22
C GLN A 334 -31.61 -11.55 -5.35
N ARG A 335 -31.49 -10.23 -5.22
CA ARG A 335 -30.58 -9.57 -4.27
C ARG A 335 -31.20 -9.59 -2.88
N THR A 336 -30.62 -10.35 -1.96
CA THR A 336 -30.86 -10.16 -0.53
C THR A 336 -29.84 -9.16 -0.01
N LYS A 337 -30.27 -7.93 0.28
CA LYS A 337 -29.46 -6.97 1.05
C LYS A 337 -29.44 -7.44 2.50
N VAL A 338 -28.27 -7.76 3.04
CA VAL A 338 -28.08 -7.93 4.47
C VAL A 338 -27.06 -6.89 4.91
N LEU A 339 -27.53 -5.83 5.58
CA LEU A 339 -26.66 -4.93 6.34
C LEU A 339 -26.21 -5.67 7.60
N PHE A 340 -24.91 -5.87 7.77
CA PHE A 340 -24.36 -6.32 9.04
C PHE A 340 -23.86 -5.11 9.84
N ARG A 341 -24.61 -4.79 10.90
CA ARG A 341 -24.07 -4.12 12.09
C ARG A 341 -23.51 -5.22 12.99
N ILE A 342 -22.24 -5.13 13.37
CA ILE A 342 -21.67 -5.97 14.41
C ILE A 342 -21.23 -5.07 15.57
N ASP A 343 -21.55 -5.59 16.76
CA ASP A 343 -21.46 -5.02 18.10
C ASP A 343 -19.99 -4.79 18.51
N PRO A 344 -19.62 -3.62 19.08
CA PRO A 344 -18.24 -3.29 19.50
C PRO A 344 -17.72 -4.06 20.73
N SER A 345 -18.24 -5.26 21.00
CA SER A 345 -17.97 -6.04 22.22
C SER A 345 -17.17 -7.33 22.00
N SER A 346 -16.61 -7.56 20.81
CA SER A 346 -15.81 -8.77 20.49
C SER A 346 -14.32 -8.51 20.24
N ASP A 347 -13.77 -7.42 20.82
CA ASP A 347 -12.32 -7.12 20.82
C ASP A 347 -11.54 -7.98 21.85
N GLU A 348 -11.87 -9.28 22.00
CA GLU A 348 -11.18 -10.22 22.89
C GLU A 348 -10.21 -11.19 22.19
N ASP A 349 -9.71 -10.82 21.00
CA ASP A 349 -8.53 -11.48 20.44
C ASP A 349 -7.32 -10.55 20.59
N ASP A 350 -6.70 -10.58 21.78
CA ASP A 350 -5.28 -10.28 21.93
C ASP A 350 -4.55 -11.30 21.06
N TYR A 351 -4.31 -10.95 19.78
CA TYR A 351 -3.40 -11.70 18.93
C TYR A 351 -2.01 -11.54 19.52
N ASP A 352 -1.66 -12.46 20.43
CA ASP A 352 -0.30 -12.67 20.88
C ASP A 352 0.51 -13.00 19.62
N TYR A 353 1.30 -12.01 19.16
CA TYR A 353 2.19 -12.14 18.02
C TYR A 353 3.39 -12.97 18.46
N ASP A 354 3.11 -14.23 18.82
CA ASP A 354 4.00 -15.11 19.53
C ASP A 354 4.53 -16.16 18.55
N SER A 355 5.78 -15.96 18.11
CA SER A 355 6.78 -16.90 17.55
C SER A 355 6.40 -17.97 16.48
N ASN A 356 5.13 -18.15 16.14
CA ASN A 356 4.63 -19.13 15.18
C ASN A 356 4.09 -18.46 13.91
N TYR A 357 4.83 -17.49 13.38
CA TYR A 357 4.65 -16.93 12.03
C TYR A 357 5.05 -17.97 10.95
N VAL A 358 4.50 -19.18 11.06
CA VAL A 358 4.65 -20.29 10.11
C VAL A 358 3.26 -20.83 9.70
N GLY A 359 2.17 -20.15 10.07
CA GLY A 359 0.82 -20.57 9.72
C GLY A 359 -0.03 -19.40 9.24
N TYR A 360 -0.40 -19.44 7.96
CA TYR A 360 -1.45 -18.65 7.31
C TYR A 360 -1.09 -17.28 6.70
N LYS A 361 0.06 -17.16 6.02
CA LYS A 361 0.12 -16.43 4.74
C LYS A 361 0.00 -17.45 3.60
#